data_AF-A0A7H8QC48-F1
#
_entry.id   AF-A0A7H8QC48-F1
#
_cell.length_a   1.000
_cell.length_b   1.000
_cell.length_c   1.000
_cell.angle_alpha   90.00
_cell.angle_beta   90.00
_cell.angle_gamma   90.00
#
_symmetry.space_group_name_H-M   'P 1'
#
loop_
_entity.id
_entity.type
_entity.pdbx_description
1 polymer ?
#
loop_
_entity_poly.entity_id
_entity_poly.type
_entity_poly.pdbx_seq_one_letter_code
_entity_poly.pdbx_strand_id
1 'polypeptide(L)'
;MKKQMKKSELKDRSDIWNAVIVELTNHDFPSDNALLNECNLVFQYYSEMESGGHEILLNWTQDYIREVGIAHYSSELTAALEKIGATDYAQIEKTYGEQLWRLFTALENEEIEEEAFYEVVEKADEEYYALDGKLEQLLESYFVDIHMELFEVI
;
A
#
# COMPACT_ATOMS: atom_id res chain seq x y z
N MET A 1 -7.66 -22.16 -0.03
CA MET A 1 -9.07 -22.31 -0.47
C MET A 1 -9.74 -20.95 -0.31
N LYS A 2 -10.61 -20.52 -1.23
CA LYS A 2 -11.29 -19.23 -1.09
C LYS A 2 -12.21 -19.26 0.13
N LYS A 3 -12.32 -18.12 0.83
CA LYS A 3 -13.28 -17.98 1.92
C LYS A 3 -14.70 -17.92 1.36
N GLN A 4 -15.60 -18.69 1.95
CA GLN A 4 -17.01 -18.69 1.58
C GLN A 4 -17.72 -17.49 2.19
N MET A 5 -18.47 -16.76 1.37
CA MET A 5 -19.26 -15.61 1.79
C MET A 5 -20.66 -15.66 1.21
N LYS A 6 -21.68 -15.28 2.00
CA LYS A 6 -23.04 -15.20 1.48
C LYS A 6 -23.16 -13.98 0.60
N LYS A 7 -23.96 -14.08 -0.47
CA LYS A 7 -24.32 -12.89 -1.28
C LYS A 7 -24.88 -11.72 -0.44
N SER A 8 -25.50 -12.00 0.69
CA SER A 8 -26.04 -10.98 1.59
C SER A 8 -24.99 -10.18 2.38
N GLU A 9 -23.73 -10.62 2.37
CA GLU A 9 -22.59 -10.02 3.06
C GLU A 9 -21.72 -9.18 2.10
N LEU A 10 -22.09 -9.08 0.82
CA LEU A 10 -21.34 -8.39 -0.25
C LEU A 10 -22.30 -7.54 -1.10
N LYS A 11 -23.21 -6.79 -0.48
CA LYS A 11 -24.32 -6.13 -1.20
C LYS A 11 -23.91 -4.83 -1.85
N ASP A 12 -22.99 -4.11 -1.23
CA ASP A 12 -22.52 -2.81 -1.68
C ASP A 12 -20.99 -2.69 -1.55
N ARG A 13 -20.45 -1.54 -1.98
CA ARG A 13 -19.01 -1.29 -2.00
C ARG A 13 -18.40 -1.33 -0.60
N SER A 14 -19.14 -0.87 0.41
CA SER A 14 -18.66 -0.83 1.80
C SER A 14 -18.59 -2.24 2.38
N ASP A 15 -19.60 -3.06 2.11
CA ASP A 15 -19.60 -4.48 2.45
C ASP A 15 -18.40 -5.20 1.84
N ILE A 16 -18.13 -4.97 0.55
CA ILE A 16 -17.00 -5.57 -0.17
C ILE A 16 -15.66 -5.07 0.41
N TRP A 17 -15.51 -3.78 0.61
CA TRP A 17 -14.33 -3.16 1.23
C TRP A 17 -13.98 -3.81 2.56
N ASN A 18 -14.97 -3.87 3.47
CA ASN A 18 -14.80 -4.49 4.79
C ASN A 18 -14.44 -5.97 4.68
N ALA A 19 -15.08 -6.71 3.77
CA ALA A 19 -14.78 -8.12 3.56
C ALA A 19 -13.34 -8.33 3.08
N VAL A 20 -12.87 -7.53 2.12
CA VAL A 20 -11.50 -7.57 1.61
C VAL A 20 -10.50 -7.23 2.71
N ILE A 21 -10.70 -6.16 3.49
CA ILE A 21 -9.82 -5.82 4.61
C ILE A 21 -9.74 -6.97 5.62
N VAL A 22 -10.88 -7.53 6.01
CA VAL A 22 -10.89 -8.68 6.92
C VAL A 22 -10.10 -9.84 6.31
N GLU A 23 -10.24 -10.12 5.01
CA GLU A 23 -9.43 -11.13 4.36
C GLU A 23 -7.93 -10.80 4.43
N LEU A 24 -7.53 -9.58 4.07
CA LEU A 24 -6.13 -9.15 4.12
C LEU A 24 -5.52 -9.32 5.53
N THR A 25 -6.25 -8.95 6.58
CA THR A 25 -5.78 -9.09 7.98
C THR A 25 -5.72 -10.53 8.48
N ASN A 26 -6.35 -11.49 7.80
CA ASN A 26 -6.32 -12.91 8.17
C ASN A 26 -5.18 -13.70 7.51
N HIS A 27 -4.40 -13.07 6.64
CA HIS A 27 -3.25 -13.68 5.98
C HIS A 27 -1.97 -12.96 6.35
N ASP A 28 -0.90 -13.73 6.50
CA ASP A 28 0.43 -13.17 6.64
C ASP A 28 0.83 -12.46 5.34
N PHE A 29 1.61 -11.38 5.45
CA PHE A 29 2.24 -10.73 4.30
C PHE A 29 3.76 -10.87 4.42
N PRO A 30 4.46 -11.30 3.36
CA PRO A 30 3.92 -11.85 2.10
C PRO A 30 3.30 -13.25 2.27
N SER A 31 2.33 -13.59 1.42
CA SER A 31 1.69 -14.91 1.34
C SER A 31 2.01 -15.65 0.03
N ASP A 32 1.61 -16.92 -0.08
CA ASP A 32 1.68 -17.70 -1.34
C ASP A 32 0.64 -17.23 -2.40
N ASN A 33 -0.26 -16.31 -2.05
CA ASN A 33 -1.30 -15.80 -2.95
C ASN A 33 -0.91 -14.42 -3.48
N ALA A 34 -0.46 -14.38 -4.74
CA ALA A 34 -0.05 -13.14 -5.40
C ALA A 34 -1.13 -12.05 -5.43
N LEU A 35 -2.41 -12.42 -5.58
CA LEU A 35 -3.50 -11.44 -5.56
C LEU A 35 -3.68 -10.82 -4.17
N LEU A 36 -3.58 -11.62 -3.11
CA LEU A 36 -3.63 -11.10 -1.74
C LEU A 36 -2.45 -10.20 -1.43
N ASN A 37 -1.24 -10.56 -1.88
CA ASN A 37 -0.06 -9.72 -1.68
C ASN A 37 -0.21 -8.37 -2.38
N GLU A 38 -0.70 -8.38 -3.62
CA GLU A 38 -0.94 -7.15 -4.37
C GLU A 38 -1.99 -6.26 -3.71
N CYS A 39 -3.12 -6.85 -3.28
CA CYS A 39 -4.15 -6.13 -2.52
C CYS A 39 -3.60 -5.58 -1.20
N ASN A 40 -2.76 -6.35 -0.50
CA ASN A 40 -2.12 -5.92 0.74
C ASN A 40 -1.18 -4.73 0.48
N LEU A 41 -0.32 -4.79 -0.54
CA LEU A 41 0.59 -3.71 -0.89
C LEU A 41 -0.14 -2.38 -1.11
N VAL A 42 -1.17 -2.36 -1.96
CA VAL A 42 -1.88 -1.11 -2.27
C VAL A 42 -2.75 -0.61 -1.11
N PHE A 43 -3.31 -1.53 -0.32
CA PHE A 43 -4.09 -1.18 0.87
C PHE A 43 -3.21 -0.64 1.99
N GLN A 44 -2.09 -1.30 2.27
CA GLN A 44 -1.11 -0.86 3.27
C GLN A 44 -0.54 0.51 2.89
N TYR A 45 -0.20 0.70 1.62
CA TYR A 45 0.22 2.01 1.11
C TYR A 45 -0.80 3.10 1.44
N TYR A 46 -2.06 2.91 1.03
CA TYR A 46 -3.13 3.86 1.34
C TYR A 46 -3.30 4.08 2.85
N SER A 47 -3.37 3.00 3.64
CA SER A 47 -3.56 3.06 5.10
C SER A 47 -2.50 3.92 5.78
N GLU A 48 -1.22 3.72 5.45
CA GLU A 48 -0.14 4.45 6.10
C GLU A 48 -0.02 5.87 5.61
N MET A 49 -0.26 6.11 4.31
CA MET A 49 -0.29 7.47 3.77
C MET A 49 -1.36 8.32 4.44
N GLU A 50 -2.56 7.78 4.67
CA GLU A 50 -3.65 8.48 5.38
C GLU A 50 -3.42 8.61 6.90
N SER A 51 -2.57 7.75 7.48
CA SER A 51 -2.32 7.74 8.93
C SER A 51 -1.16 8.63 9.36
N GLY A 52 -0.13 8.76 8.52
CA GLY A 52 1.04 9.59 8.81
C GLY A 52 2.07 9.66 7.70
N GLY A 53 1.66 9.50 6.44
CA GLY A 53 2.52 9.72 5.28
C GLY A 53 3.66 8.71 5.12
N HIS A 54 4.67 9.12 4.37
CA HIS A 54 5.79 8.24 4.00
C HIS A 54 6.61 7.78 5.22
N GLU A 55 6.67 8.54 6.30
CA GLU A 55 7.37 8.10 7.53
C GLU A 55 6.74 6.83 8.10
N ILE A 56 5.42 6.84 8.28
CA ILE A 56 4.69 5.70 8.83
C ILE A 56 4.74 4.52 7.85
N LEU A 57 4.65 4.77 6.54
CA LEU A 57 4.81 3.74 5.50
C LEU A 57 6.16 3.01 5.64
N LEU A 58 7.26 3.74 5.75
CA LEU A 58 8.60 3.16 5.88
C LEU A 58 8.76 2.40 7.19
N ASN A 59 8.23 2.94 8.29
CA ASN A 59 8.22 2.25 9.58
C ASN A 59 7.51 0.90 9.53
N TRP A 60 6.37 0.80 8.83
CA TRP A 60 5.63 -0.47 8.71
C TRP A 60 6.25 -1.45 7.71
N THR A 61 6.87 -0.96 6.65
CA THR A 61 7.39 -1.81 5.56
C THR A 61 8.87 -2.13 5.68
N GLN A 62 9.58 -1.55 6.66
CA GLN A 62 11.03 -1.68 6.81
C GLN A 62 11.53 -3.13 6.86
N ASP A 63 10.82 -4.03 7.53
CA ASP A 63 11.28 -5.42 7.68
C ASP A 63 11.17 -6.17 6.35
N TYR A 64 10.08 -5.96 5.61
CA TYR A 64 9.94 -6.50 4.26
C TYR A 64 10.98 -5.91 3.31
N ILE A 65 11.18 -4.58 3.32
CA ILE A 65 12.20 -3.92 2.50
C ILE A 65 13.62 -4.45 2.81
N ARG A 66 13.94 -4.73 4.08
CA ARG A 66 15.23 -5.33 4.46
C ARG A 66 15.38 -6.76 3.94
N GLU A 67 14.28 -7.51 3.83
CA GLU A 67 14.28 -8.88 3.29
C GLU A 67 14.46 -8.90 1.77
N VAL A 68 13.67 -8.12 1.04
CA VAL A 68 13.62 -8.20 -0.44
C VAL A 68 14.47 -7.15 -1.15
N GLY A 69 14.87 -6.10 -0.44
CA GLY A 69 15.58 -4.94 -0.96
C GLY A 69 14.66 -3.87 -1.53
N ILE A 70 15.05 -2.60 -1.36
CA ILE A 70 14.25 -1.43 -1.76
C ILE A 70 13.87 -1.41 -3.25
N ALA A 71 14.76 -1.82 -4.13
CA ALA A 71 14.47 -1.86 -5.57
C ALA A 71 13.35 -2.86 -5.90
N HIS A 72 13.30 -4.00 -5.17
CA HIS A 72 12.25 -4.98 -5.35
C HIS A 72 10.92 -4.44 -4.82
N TYR A 73 10.90 -3.98 -3.56
CA TYR A 73 9.71 -3.36 -2.95
C TYR A 73 9.14 -2.23 -3.80
N SER A 74 9.98 -1.29 -4.24
CA SER A 74 9.57 -0.16 -5.09
C SER A 74 8.97 -0.64 -6.42
N SER A 75 9.57 -1.65 -7.05
CA SER A 75 9.02 -2.24 -8.27
C SER A 75 7.66 -2.92 -8.05
N GLU A 76 7.47 -3.61 -6.92
CA GLU A 76 6.20 -4.28 -6.59
C GLU A 76 5.10 -3.26 -6.30
N LEU A 77 5.39 -2.29 -5.41
CA LEU A 77 4.43 -1.26 -5.01
C LEU A 77 3.99 -0.43 -6.22
N THR A 78 4.95 0.05 -7.02
CA THR A 78 4.64 0.90 -8.18
C THR A 78 3.85 0.15 -9.24
N ALA A 79 4.16 -1.13 -9.50
CA ALA A 79 3.40 -1.96 -10.42
C ALA A 79 1.96 -2.20 -9.92
N ALA A 80 1.79 -2.42 -8.61
CA ALA A 80 0.47 -2.62 -8.00
C ALA A 80 -0.38 -1.33 -8.07
N LEU A 81 0.21 -0.17 -7.79
CA LEU A 81 -0.44 1.14 -7.94
C LEU A 81 -0.86 1.41 -9.39
N GLU A 82 0.02 1.17 -10.36
CA GLU A 82 -0.30 1.33 -11.78
C GLU A 82 -1.44 0.43 -12.22
N LYS A 83 -1.48 -0.81 -11.72
CA LYS A 83 -2.53 -1.79 -12.06
C LYS A 83 -3.92 -1.32 -11.64
N ILE A 84 -4.04 -0.60 -10.51
CA ILE A 84 -5.32 -0.03 -10.05
C ILE A 84 -5.60 1.35 -10.67
N GLY A 85 -4.78 1.82 -11.60
CA GLY A 85 -4.90 3.12 -12.24
C GLY A 85 -4.34 4.29 -11.42
N ALA A 86 -3.67 4.03 -10.30
CA ALA A 86 -3.04 5.03 -9.43
C ALA A 86 -1.65 5.46 -9.96
N THR A 87 -1.57 5.81 -11.24
CA THR A 87 -0.29 6.12 -11.92
C THR A 87 0.43 7.33 -11.32
N ASP A 88 -0.33 8.36 -10.92
CA ASP A 88 0.26 9.56 -10.29
C ASP A 88 0.90 9.23 -8.93
N TYR A 89 0.26 8.36 -8.13
CA TYR A 89 0.81 7.85 -6.87
C TYR A 89 2.07 7.00 -7.12
N ALA A 90 2.04 6.12 -8.13
CA ALA A 90 3.22 5.34 -8.51
C ALA A 90 4.39 6.25 -8.94
N GLN A 91 4.10 7.40 -9.55
CA GLN A 91 5.14 8.35 -9.94
C GLN A 91 5.80 9.02 -8.74
N ILE A 92 5.06 9.29 -7.66
CA ILE A 92 5.62 9.79 -6.39
C ILE A 92 6.62 8.77 -5.84
N GLU A 93 6.21 7.50 -5.73
CA GLU A 93 7.08 6.42 -5.22
C GLU A 93 8.33 6.20 -6.08
N LYS A 94 8.20 6.30 -7.41
CA LYS A 94 9.36 6.23 -8.32
C LYS A 94 10.31 7.41 -8.17
N THR A 95 9.80 8.57 -7.76
CA THR A 95 10.58 9.79 -7.61
C THR A 95 11.31 9.82 -6.27
N TYR A 96 10.62 9.43 -5.18
CA TYR A 96 11.09 9.63 -3.82
C TYR A 96 11.44 8.34 -3.07
N GLY A 97 10.81 7.21 -3.38
CA GLY A 97 10.82 6.01 -2.54
C GLY A 97 12.23 5.48 -2.20
N GLU A 98 13.11 5.35 -3.19
CA GLU A 98 14.49 4.88 -2.93
C GLU A 98 15.32 5.89 -2.11
N GLN A 99 15.14 7.19 -2.36
CA GLN A 99 15.82 8.24 -1.60
C GLN A 99 15.32 8.28 -0.16
N LEU A 100 14.00 8.20 0.04
CA LEU A 100 13.36 8.16 1.34
C LEU A 100 13.83 6.97 2.15
N TRP A 101 13.88 5.76 1.57
CA TRP A 101 14.41 4.59 2.25
C TRP A 101 15.87 4.74 2.69
N ARG A 102 16.72 5.31 1.82
CA ARG A 102 18.12 5.59 2.17
C ARG A 102 18.23 6.55 3.35
N LEU A 103 17.45 7.63 3.34
CA LEU A 103 17.46 8.62 4.42
C LEU A 103 16.90 8.04 5.72
N PHE A 104 15.80 7.30 5.64
CA PHE A 104 15.21 6.58 6.78
C PHE A 104 16.23 5.63 7.42
N THR A 105 16.93 4.82 6.61
CA THR A 105 17.96 3.90 7.13
C THR A 105 19.14 4.65 7.75
N ALA A 106 19.57 5.76 7.14
CA ALA A 106 20.64 6.58 7.69
C ALA A 106 20.24 7.26 9.01
N LEU A 107 18.99 7.70 9.12
CA LEU A 107 18.43 8.28 10.34
C LEU A 107 18.39 7.26 11.47
N GLU A 108 17.88 6.04 11.21
CA GLU A 108 17.83 4.94 12.18
C GLU A 108 19.23 4.53 12.68
N ASN A 109 20.27 4.75 11.87
CA ASN A 109 21.67 4.48 12.23
C ASN A 109 22.40 5.69 12.84
N GLU A 110 21.69 6.79 13.13
CA GLU A 110 22.25 8.05 13.65
C GLU A 110 23.33 8.67 12.73
N GLU A 111 23.22 8.45 11.41
CA GLU A 111 24.21 8.92 10.42
C GLU A 111 23.88 10.31 9.85
N ILE A 112 22.63 10.77 10.01
CA ILE A 112 22.15 12.07 9.55
C ILE A 112 21.29 12.74 10.64
N GLU A 113 21.14 14.05 10.52
CA GLU A 113 20.17 14.80 11.32
C GLU A 113 18.74 14.55 10.81
N GLU A 114 17.79 14.55 11.74
CA GLU A 114 16.36 14.34 11.50
C GLU A 114 15.78 15.29 10.42
N GLU A 115 16.22 16.55 10.41
CA GLU A 115 15.77 17.56 9.44
C GLU A 115 16.05 17.16 7.97
N ALA A 116 17.14 16.45 7.71
CA ALA A 116 17.48 16.01 6.35
C ALA A 116 16.53 14.93 5.81
N PHE A 117 15.94 14.12 6.69
CA PHE A 117 14.91 13.15 6.33
C PHE A 117 13.58 13.86 6.08
N TYR A 118 13.14 14.71 7.01
CA TYR A 118 11.86 15.40 6.91
C TYR A 118 11.75 16.36 5.72
N GLU A 119 12.85 17.00 5.28
CA GLU A 119 12.82 17.85 4.08
C GLU A 119 12.38 17.11 2.81
N VAL A 120 12.58 15.78 2.76
CA VAL A 120 12.18 14.94 1.62
C VAL A 120 10.80 14.33 1.86
N VAL A 121 10.51 13.89 3.09
CA VAL A 121 9.19 13.38 3.49
C VAL A 121 8.11 14.43 3.20
N GLU A 122 8.31 15.67 3.63
CA GLU A 122 7.34 16.76 3.45
C GLU A 122 7.02 16.98 1.97
N LYS A 123 8.01 16.95 1.08
CA LYS A 123 7.79 17.11 -0.38
C LYS A 123 7.00 15.96 -0.98
N ALA A 124 7.34 14.72 -0.60
CA ALA A 124 6.66 13.54 -1.11
C ALA A 124 5.20 13.47 -0.60
N ASP A 125 4.99 13.79 0.68
CA ASP A 125 3.66 13.88 1.29
C ASP A 125 2.83 15.01 0.65
N GLU A 126 3.41 16.20 0.44
CA GLU A 126 2.72 17.31 -0.24
C GLU A 126 2.25 16.92 -1.64
N GLU A 127 3.08 16.21 -2.41
CA GLU A 127 2.68 15.70 -3.73
C GLU A 127 1.57 14.64 -3.61
N TYR A 128 1.63 13.75 -2.62
CA TYR A 128 0.57 12.77 -2.36
C TYR A 128 -0.77 13.47 -2.06
N TYR A 129 -0.76 14.43 -1.14
CA TYR A 129 -1.98 15.14 -0.74
C TYR A 129 -2.51 16.04 -1.85
N ALA A 130 -1.66 16.54 -2.76
CA ALA A 130 -2.09 17.28 -3.94
C ALA A 130 -2.95 16.45 -4.92
N LEU A 131 -2.93 15.11 -4.81
CA LEU A 131 -3.77 14.22 -5.61
C LEU A 131 -5.23 14.12 -5.10
N ASP A 132 -5.56 14.79 -3.99
CA ASP A 132 -6.93 15.01 -3.49
C ASP A 132 -7.69 13.71 -3.16
N GLY A 133 -7.02 12.78 -2.47
CA GLY A 133 -7.65 11.57 -1.90
C GLY A 133 -8.22 10.58 -2.91
N LYS A 134 -7.85 10.66 -4.20
CA LYS A 134 -8.39 9.79 -5.26
C LYS A 134 -8.05 8.31 -5.07
N LEU A 135 -7.00 7.99 -4.31
CA LEU A 135 -6.55 6.61 -4.09
C LEU A 135 -7.62 5.73 -3.44
N GLU A 136 -8.39 6.24 -2.48
CA GLU A 136 -9.48 5.49 -1.83
C GLU A 136 -10.50 5.02 -2.87
N GLN A 137 -10.92 5.90 -3.78
CA GLN A 137 -11.90 5.58 -4.82
C GLN A 137 -11.37 4.55 -5.83
N LEU A 138 -10.07 4.60 -6.15
CA LEU A 138 -9.40 3.62 -7.00
C LEU A 138 -9.35 2.25 -6.30
N LEU A 139 -8.99 2.21 -5.02
CA LEU A 139 -8.98 0.98 -4.22
C LEU A 139 -10.37 0.38 -4.07
N GLU A 140 -11.39 1.18 -3.77
CA GLU A 140 -12.77 0.69 -3.70
C GLU A 140 -13.22 0.08 -5.03
N SER A 141 -12.87 0.71 -6.15
CA SER A 141 -13.21 0.21 -7.49
C SER A 141 -12.47 -1.10 -7.75
N TYR A 142 -11.18 -1.15 -7.43
CA TYR A 142 -10.36 -2.34 -7.56
C TYR A 142 -10.90 -3.52 -6.75
N PHE A 143 -11.26 -3.31 -5.48
CA PHE A 143 -11.82 -4.36 -4.62
C PHE A 143 -13.16 -4.88 -5.15
N VAL A 144 -14.02 -4.00 -5.68
CA VAL A 144 -15.26 -4.42 -6.35
C VAL A 144 -14.96 -5.30 -7.56
N ASP A 145 -13.90 -5.02 -8.33
CA ASP A 145 -13.57 -5.80 -9.52
C ASP A 145 -13.01 -7.19 -9.17
N ILE A 146 -12.26 -7.32 -8.07
CA ILE A 146 -11.52 -8.54 -7.73
C ILE A 146 -12.14 -9.39 -6.60
N HIS A 147 -13.18 -8.93 -5.90
CA HIS A 147 -13.71 -9.66 -4.73
C HIS A 147 -14.19 -11.08 -5.03
N MET A 148 -14.71 -11.37 -6.23
CA MET A 148 -15.11 -12.72 -6.63
C MET A 148 -13.90 -13.65 -6.89
N GLU A 149 -12.72 -13.07 -7.11
CA GLU A 149 -11.46 -13.81 -7.16
C GLU A 149 -10.96 -14.17 -5.76
N LEU A 150 -11.27 -13.34 -4.75
CA LEU A 150 -10.93 -13.60 -3.35
C LEU A 150 -11.93 -14.53 -2.65
N PHE A 151 -13.23 -14.40 -2.93
CA PHE A 151 -14.30 -15.08 -2.21
C PHE A 151 -15.06 -16.10 -3.07
N GLU A 152 -15.50 -17.18 -2.44
CA GLU A 152 -16.51 -18.08 -3.00
C GLU A 152 -17.89 -17.62 -2.54
N VAL A 153 -18.69 -17.05 -3.45
CA VAL A 153 -20.02 -16.52 -3.12
C VAL A 153 -21.05 -17.65 -3.16
N ILE A 154 -21.71 -17.90 -2.02
CA ILE A 154 -22.74 -18.93 -1.83
C ILE A 154 -24.12 -18.35 -1.52
#